data_AF-A0A417IJL0-F1
#
_entry.id   AF-A0A417IJL0-F1
#
_cell.length_a   1.000
_cell.length_b   1.000
_cell.length_c   1.000
_cell.angle_alpha   90.00
_cell.angle_beta   90.00
_cell.angle_gamma   90.00
#
_symmetry.space_group_name_H-M   'P 1'
#
loop_
_entity.id
_entity.type
_entity.pdbx_description
1 polymer ?
#
loop_
_entity_poly.entity_id
_entity_poly.type
_entity_poly.pdbx_seq_one_letter_code
_entity_poly.pdbx_strand_id
1 'polypeptide(L)'
;MSAVLAVAIGLLTGILSGFGIGGGSLLLLYLTLFEGTGQYQAGGINLLYFLSCAPAALISHRKNGLIEREAVKCCVPAGVVTSVLAALLAARVDTDLLRRAFGVVLLYIGVKETFLRKK
;
A
#
# COMPACT_ATOMS: atom_id res chain seq x y z
N MET A 1 17.47 2.31 15.20
CA MET A 1 16.06 2.27 15.58
C MET A 1 15.83 1.01 16.41
N SER A 2 15.28 1.10 17.63
CA SER A 2 15.02 -0.10 18.44
C SER A 2 13.99 -0.98 17.72
N ALA A 3 14.34 -2.23 17.39
CA ALA A 3 13.48 -3.16 16.62
C ALA A 3 12.05 -3.25 17.16
N VAL A 4 11.86 -3.03 18.45
CA VAL A 4 10.58 -2.95 19.16
C VAL A 4 9.63 -1.92 18.54
N LEU A 5 10.12 -0.73 18.16
CA LEU A 5 9.28 0.34 17.59
C LEU A 5 8.80 -0.02 16.19
N ALA A 6 9.67 -0.61 15.37
CA ALA A 6 9.33 -1.08 14.03
C ALA A 6 8.28 -2.19 14.07
N VAL A 7 8.42 -3.14 15.01
CA VAL A 7 7.42 -4.19 15.25
C VAL A 7 6.08 -3.58 15.67
N ALA A 8 6.07 -2.64 16.61
CA ALA A 8 4.83 -1.99 17.06
C ALA A 8 4.10 -1.27 15.90
N ILE A 9 4.84 -0.58 15.05
CA ILE A 9 4.27 0.19 13.92
C ILE A 9 3.80 -0.76 12.81
N GLY A 10 4.54 -1.83 12.53
CA GLY A 10 4.08 -2.88 11.62
C GLY A 10 2.78 -3.54 12.09
N LEU A 11 2.65 -3.76 13.41
CA LEU A 11 1.46 -4.37 14.02
C LEU A 11 0.26 -3.41 13.96
N LEU A 12 0.45 -2.14 14.32
CA LEU A 12 -0.59 -1.10 14.23
C LEU A 12 -1.06 -0.87 12.79
N THR A 13 -0.13 -0.71 11.85
CA THR A 13 -0.47 -0.57 10.43
C THR A 13 -1.17 -1.82 9.91
N GLY A 14 -0.74 -3.02 10.31
CA GLY A 14 -1.42 -4.31 10.12
C GLY A 14 -2.90 -4.28 10.50
N ILE A 15 -3.20 -3.88 11.74
CA ILE A 15 -4.57 -3.78 12.26
C ILE A 15 -5.38 -2.76 11.44
N LEU A 16 -4.81 -1.58 11.16
CA LEU A 16 -5.45 -0.53 10.35
C LEU A 16 -5.75 -0.99 8.92
N SER A 17 -4.89 -1.83 8.34
CA SER A 17 -5.16 -2.45 7.04
C SER A 17 -6.30 -3.45 7.11
N GLY A 18 -6.44 -4.20 8.20
CA GLY A 18 -7.59 -5.08 8.44
C GLY A 18 -8.92 -4.31 8.55
N PHE A 19 -8.89 -3.08 9.06
CA PHE A 19 -10.05 -2.18 9.09
C PHE A 19 -10.41 -1.56 7.73
N GLY A 20 -9.66 -1.84 6.66
CA GLY A 20 -9.92 -1.31 5.32
C GLY A 20 -9.47 0.14 5.12
N ILE A 21 -8.79 0.74 6.10
CA ILE A 21 -8.26 2.12 6.03
C ILE A 21 -7.01 2.18 5.13
N GLY A 22 -6.36 1.04 4.89
CA GLY A 22 -5.19 0.91 4.00
C GLY A 22 -3.87 1.20 4.71
N GLY A 23 -3.43 0.27 5.57
CA GLY A 23 -2.25 0.43 6.42
C GLY A 23 -0.93 0.67 5.69
N GLY A 24 -0.84 0.30 4.41
CA GLY A 24 0.36 0.50 3.60
C GLY A 24 0.69 1.98 3.32
N SER A 25 -0.30 2.87 3.24
CA SER A 25 -0.05 4.32 3.05
C SER A 25 0.62 4.93 4.29
N LEU A 26 0.15 4.54 5.48
CA LEU A 26 0.73 4.91 6.78
C LEU A 26 2.13 4.33 6.97
N LEU A 27 2.34 3.06 6.60
CA LEU A 27 3.66 2.44 6.66
C LEU A 27 4.65 3.18 5.76
N LEU A 28 4.24 3.53 4.54
CA LEU A 28 5.09 4.26 3.60
C LEU A 28 5.42 5.68 4.09
N LEU A 29 4.43 6.39 4.67
CA LEU A 29 4.66 7.68 5.33
C LEU A 29 5.65 7.56 6.49
N TYR A 30 5.51 6.53 7.33
CA TYR A 30 6.42 6.30 8.44
C TYR A 30 7.87 6.05 7.95
N LEU A 31 8.04 5.14 6.99
CA LEU A 31 9.36 4.80 6.44
C LEU A 31 10.06 5.99 5.77
N THR A 32 9.28 6.88 5.13
CA THR A 32 9.83 8.04 4.40
C THR A 32 10.07 9.26 5.27
N LEU A 33 9.17 9.56 6.22
CA LEU A 33 9.26 10.74 7.09
C LEU A 33 10.10 10.49 8.35
N PHE A 34 9.98 9.32 8.98
CA PHE A 34 10.65 9.02 10.26
C PHE A 34 11.94 8.24 10.08
N GLU A 35 11.98 7.25 9.17
CA GLU A 35 13.18 6.45 8.94
C GLU A 35 14.10 7.04 7.87
N GLY A 36 13.59 7.98 7.05
CA GLY A 36 14.36 8.62 5.98
C GLY A 36 14.77 7.64 4.87
N THR A 37 14.12 6.48 4.78
CA THR A 37 14.42 5.48 3.75
C THR A 37 14.04 6.03 2.37
N GLY A 38 14.86 5.71 1.36
CA GLY A 38 14.58 6.11 -0.02
C GLY A 38 13.23 5.56 -0.48
N GLN A 39 12.48 6.35 -1.26
CA GLN A 39 11.12 6.02 -1.72
C GLN A 39 11.02 4.64 -2.39
N TYR A 40 12.05 4.25 -3.13
CA TYR A 40 12.14 2.93 -3.77
C TYR A 40 12.17 1.80 -2.73
N GLN A 41 12.93 1.97 -1.66
CA GLN A 41 13.06 0.99 -0.57
C GLN A 41 11.79 0.96 0.29
N ALA A 42 11.22 2.12 0.63
CA ALA A 42 9.94 2.23 1.33
C ALA A 42 8.80 1.58 0.55
N GLY A 43 8.74 1.79 -0.77
CA GLY A 43 7.78 1.14 -1.67
C GLY A 43 7.94 -0.38 -1.71
N GLY A 44 9.18 -0.88 -1.74
CA GLY A 44 9.47 -2.31 -1.66
C GLY A 44 9.01 -2.94 -0.34
N ILE A 45 9.29 -2.30 0.79
CA ILE A 45 8.83 -2.76 2.12
C ILE A 45 7.30 -2.76 2.18
N ASN A 46 6.65 -1.72 1.64
CA ASN A 46 5.19 -1.65 1.58
C ASN A 46 4.59 -2.77 0.71
N LEU A 47 5.24 -3.15 -0.40
CA LEU A 47 4.80 -4.26 -1.24
C LEU A 47 4.92 -5.61 -0.51
N LEU A 48 6.02 -5.83 0.21
CA LEU A 48 6.21 -7.00 1.09
C LEU A 48 5.15 -7.07 2.20
N TYR A 49 4.81 -5.92 2.78
CA TYR A 49 3.74 -5.79 3.76
C TYR A 49 2.39 -6.19 3.15
N PHE A 50 2.02 -5.65 1.99
CA PHE A 50 0.79 -6.03 1.30
C PHE A 50 0.77 -7.51 0.90
N LEU A 51 1.90 -8.05 0.46
CA LEU A 51 2.03 -9.48 0.12
C LEU A 51 1.76 -10.36 1.34
N SER A 52 2.19 -9.94 2.53
CA SER A 52 1.95 -10.65 3.78
C SER A 52 0.50 -10.54 4.26
N CYS A 53 -0.16 -9.40 4.01
CA CYS A 53 -1.57 -9.18 4.34
C CYS A 53 -2.55 -9.85 3.35
N ALA A 54 -2.17 -9.99 2.08
CA ALA A 54 -2.99 -10.56 1.02
C ALA A 54 -3.56 -11.97 1.33
N PRO A 55 -2.79 -12.96 1.83
CA PRO A 55 -3.33 -14.28 2.15
C PRO A 55 -4.36 -14.22 3.28
N ALA A 56 -4.15 -13.40 4.31
CA ALA A 56 -5.11 -13.22 5.39
C ALA A 56 -6.42 -12.60 4.87
N ALA A 57 -6.33 -11.60 4.00
CA ALA A 57 -7.48 -10.99 3.35
C ALA A 57 -8.23 -12.00 2.45
N LEU A 58 -7.51 -12.79 1.66
CA LEU A 58 -8.08 -13.81 0.77
C LEU A 58 -8.82 -14.91 1.54
N ILE A 59 -8.24 -15.41 2.64
CA ILE A 59 -8.89 -16.41 3.50
C ILE A 59 -10.18 -15.85 4.10
N SER A 60 -10.14 -14.60 4.58
CA SER A 60 -11.32 -13.92 5.12
C SER A 60 -12.43 -13.75 4.07
N HIS A 61 -12.07 -13.29 2.86
CA HIS A 61 -13.02 -13.10 1.77
C HIS A 61 -13.61 -14.43 1.26
N ARG A 62 -12.79 -15.49 1.22
CA ARG A 62 -13.25 -16.84 0.86
C ARG A 62 -14.22 -17.40 1.88
N LYS A 63 -13.99 -17.17 3.18
CA LYS A 63 -14.90 -17.60 4.26
C LYS A 63 -16.23 -16.87 4.23
N ASN A 64 -16.25 -15.59 3.83
CA ASN A 64 -17.47 -14.79 3.75
C ASN A 64 -18.27 -14.99 2.44
N GLY A 65 -17.83 -15.85 1.52
CA GLY A 65 -18.56 -16.14 0.28
C GLY A 65 -18.60 -14.98 -0.73
N LEU A 66 -17.85 -13.90 -0.49
CA LEU A 66 -17.81 -12.67 -1.30
C LEU A 66 -16.97 -12.81 -2.59
N ILE A 67 -16.63 -14.05 -2.98
CA ILE A 67 -15.79 -14.29 -4.15
C ILE A 67 -16.66 -14.57 -5.37
N GLU A 68 -16.91 -13.53 -6.15
CA GLU A 68 -17.51 -13.58 -7.47
C GLU A 68 -16.54 -14.27 -8.46
N ARG A 69 -16.76 -15.56 -8.73
CA ARG A 69 -15.86 -16.38 -9.56
C ARG A 69 -15.67 -15.86 -10.99
N GLU A 70 -16.66 -15.15 -11.53
CA GLU A 70 -16.57 -14.52 -12.85
C GLU A 70 -15.66 -13.29 -12.82
N ALA A 71 -15.83 -12.42 -11.82
CA ALA A 71 -14.96 -11.26 -11.63
C ALA A 71 -13.50 -11.68 -11.38
N VAL A 72 -13.27 -12.72 -10.58
CA VAL A 72 -11.91 -13.24 -10.32
C VAL A 72 -11.22 -13.69 -11.61
N LYS A 73 -11.92 -14.40 -12.51
CA LYS A 73 -11.34 -14.89 -13.76
C LYS A 73 -10.90 -13.77 -14.70
N CYS A 74 -11.58 -12.62 -14.68
CA CYS A 74 -11.22 -11.45 -15.50
C CYS A 74 -10.19 -10.55 -14.78
N CYS A 75 -10.44 -10.22 -13.51
CA CYS A 75 -9.63 -9.28 -12.74
C CYS A 75 -8.26 -9.82 -12.36
N VAL A 76 -8.11 -11.12 -12.09
CA VAL A 76 -6.79 -11.71 -11.75
C VAL A 76 -5.79 -11.59 -12.90
N PRO A 77 -6.07 -12.09 -14.13
CA PRO A 77 -5.10 -11.97 -15.21
C PRO A 77 -4.88 -10.52 -15.62
N ALA A 78 -5.93 -9.69 -15.67
CA ALA A 78 -5.79 -8.26 -15.96
C ALA A 78 -4.90 -7.58 -14.91
N GLY A 79 -5.12 -7.87 -13.63
CA GLY A 79 -4.35 -7.35 -12.50
C GLY A 79 -2.89 -7.82 -12.51
N VAL A 80 -2.62 -9.08 -12.83
CA VAL A 80 -1.24 -9.59 -12.95
C VAL A 80 -0.51 -8.87 -14.09
N VAL A 81 -1.12 -8.77 -15.27
CA VAL A 81 -0.51 -8.11 -16.43
C VAL A 81 -0.24 -6.63 -16.14
N THR A 82 -1.23 -5.90 -15.62
CA THR A 82 -1.05 -4.49 -15.26
C THR A 82 -0.04 -4.29 -14.14
N SER A 83 -0.01 -5.16 -13.12
CA SER A 83 0.97 -5.05 -12.02
C SER A 83 2.41 -5.28 -12.52
N VAL A 84 2.63 -6.26 -13.39
CA VAL A 84 3.95 -6.52 -13.98
C VAL A 84 4.37 -5.36 -14.88
N LEU A 85 3.48 -4.87 -15.73
CA LEU A 85 3.76 -3.71 -16.59
C LEU A 85 4.06 -2.46 -15.76
N ALA A 86 3.28 -2.19 -14.71
CA ALA A 86 3.50 -1.07 -13.81
C ALA A 86 4.81 -1.19 -13.04
N ALA A 87 5.20 -2.39 -12.58
CA ALA A 87 6.47 -2.62 -11.92
C ALA A 87 7.66 -2.39 -12.87
N LEU A 88 7.58 -2.86 -14.12
CA LEU A 88 8.61 -2.63 -15.13
C LEU A 88 8.72 -1.16 -15.52
N LEU A 89 7.60 -0.44 -15.63
CA LEU A 89 7.60 1.00 -15.85
C LEU A 89 8.20 1.74 -14.66
N ALA A 90 7.80 1.39 -13.43
CA ALA A 90 8.31 2.00 -12.21
C ALA A 90 9.83 1.80 -12.05
N ALA A 91 10.37 0.66 -12.48
CA ALA A 91 11.81 0.41 -12.48
C ALA A 91 12.59 1.25 -13.50
N ARG A 92 11.92 1.80 -14.52
CA ARG A 92 12.52 2.66 -15.56
C ARG A 92 12.36 4.15 -15.28
N VAL A 93 11.52 4.53 -14.31
CA VAL A 93 11.26 5.93 -13.94
C VAL A 93 12.26 6.38 -12.88
N ASP A 94 12.81 7.58 -13.05
CA ASP A 94 13.70 8.19 -12.06
C ASP A 94 13.03 8.29 -10.69
N THR A 95 13.79 7.91 -9.66
CA THR A 95 13.35 7.90 -8.26
C THR A 95 12.97 9.30 -7.76
N ASP A 96 13.56 10.37 -8.31
CA ASP A 96 13.22 11.76 -7.95
C ASP A 96 11.83 12.17 -8.47
N LEU A 97 11.49 11.77 -9.71
CA LEU A 97 10.16 11.98 -10.29
C LEU A 97 9.11 11.20 -9.51
N LEU A 98 9.39 9.93 -9.18
CA LEU A 98 8.49 9.09 -8.39
C LEU A 98 8.25 9.67 -7.00
N ARG A 99 9.29 10.20 -6.36
CA ARG A 99 9.20 10.87 -5.05
C ARG A 99 8.32 12.13 -5.12
N ARG A 100 8.51 12.98 -6.14
CA ARG A 100 7.70 14.21 -6.30
C ARG A 100 6.23 13.87 -6.60
N ALA A 101 5.98 12.94 -7.51
CA ALA A 101 4.63 12.52 -7.86
C ALA A 101 3.90 11.94 -6.63
N PHE A 102 4.56 11.08 -5.86
CA PHE A 102 3.97 10.52 -4.64
C PHE A 102 3.72 11.59 -3.56
N GLY A 103 4.65 12.52 -3.39
CA GLY A 103 4.48 13.67 -2.49
C GLY A 103 3.27 14.54 -2.86
N VAL A 104 3.06 14.81 -4.16
CA VAL A 104 1.88 15.55 -4.65
C VAL A 104 0.59 14.78 -4.36
N VAL A 105 0.56 13.47 -4.61
CA VAL A 105 -0.60 12.62 -4.28
C VAL A 105 -0.90 12.64 -2.79
N LEU A 106 0.12 12.55 -1.93
CA LEU A 106 -0.04 12.61 -0.48
C LEU A 106 -0.59 13.97 -0.03
N LEU A 107 -0.06 15.08 -0.56
CA LEU A 107 -0.58 16.42 -0.28
C LEU A 107 -2.03 16.56 -0.74
N TYR A 108 -2.36 16.05 -1.93
CA TYR A 108 -3.72 16.05 -2.45
C TYR A 108 -4.67 15.26 -1.55
N ILE A 109 -4.29 14.04 -1.14
CA ILE A 109 -5.08 13.22 -0.22
C ILE A 109 -5.23 13.93 1.13
N GLY A 110 -4.15 14.50 1.67
CA GLY A 110 -4.19 15.25 2.93
C GLY A 110 -5.13 16.44 2.87
N VAL A 111 -5.08 17.23 1.79
CA VAL A 111 -5.98 18.37 1.57
C VAL A 111 -7.42 17.88 1.42
N LYS A 112 -7.67 16.84 0.62
CA LYS A 112 -9.01 16.27 0.43
C LYS A 112 -9.59 15.78 1.76
N GLU A 113 -8.82 15.03 2.53
CA GLU A 113 -9.34 14.42 3.77
C GLU A 113 -9.52 15.46 4.89
N THR A 114 -8.70 16.51 4.90
CA THR A 114 -8.77 17.57 5.92
C THR A 114 -9.83 18.63 5.59
N PHE A 115 -9.99 19.01 4.31
CA PHE A 115 -10.85 20.12 3.89
C PHE A 115 -12.15 19.69 3.19
N LEU A 116 -12.18 18.52 2.54
CA LEU A 116 -13.34 18.02 1.79
C LEU A 116 -14.14 16.95 2.53
N ARG A 117 -13.83 16.67 3.81
CA ARG A 117 -14.73 15.89 4.68
C ARG A 117 -15.96 16.71 5.05
N LYS A 118 -16.80 16.99 4.06
CA LYS A 118 -18.16 17.47 4.26
C LYS A 118 -18.95 16.28 4.83
N LYS A 119 -19.46 16.52 6.03
CA LYS A 119 -20.20 15.63 6.92
C LYS A 119 -21.20 14.71 6.20
#